data_AF-A0AAW1XWP2-F1
#
_entry.id   AF-A0AAW1XWP2-F1
#
_cell.length_a   1.000
_cell.length_b   1.000
_cell.length_c   1.000
_cell.angle_alpha   90.00
_cell.angle_beta   90.00
_cell.angle_gamma   90.00
#
_symmetry.space_group_name_H-M   'P 1'
#
loop_
_entity.id
_entity.type
_entity.pdbx_description
1 polymer ?
#
loop_
_entity_poly.entity_id
_entity_poly.type
_entity_poly.pdbx_seq_one_letter_code
_entity_poly.pdbx_strand_id
1 'polypeptide(L)'
;MMRLQLVCARVVFDPFGWLVVTNRLQEVCGGVGFVVPWCDQLRVLCHSSVGGFWSHYGWNSAKEAVFAGVPLLTVGEEIVNLEDDEGKEMRKRAKELQQICQGAIVDSGSSETNITTFIKGISQDQED
;
A
#
# COMPACT_ATOMS: atom_id res chain seq x y z
N MET A 1 -5.06 5.65 23.51
CA MET A 1 -5.41 4.44 22.75
C MET A 1 -5.70 4.88 21.32
N MET A 2 -4.72 4.82 20.42
CA MET A 2 -4.88 5.25 19.03
C MET A 2 -5.70 4.19 18.29
N ARG A 3 -6.93 4.53 17.86
CA ARG A 3 -7.72 3.66 17.00
C ARG A 3 -7.01 3.56 15.65
N LEU A 4 -6.48 2.38 15.32
CA LEU A 4 -5.93 2.11 13.99
C LEU A 4 -7.08 2.07 12.99
N GLN A 5 -7.02 2.90 11.95
CA GLN A 5 -8.05 2.97 10.91
C GLN A 5 -7.60 2.18 9.67
N LEU A 6 -8.57 1.49 9.05
CA LEU A 6 -8.42 0.91 7.72
C LEU A 6 -8.63 2.04 6.70
N VAL A 7 -7.69 2.22 5.77
CA VAL A 7 -7.83 3.20 4.70
C VAL A 7 -8.17 2.48 3.41
N CYS A 8 -9.17 2.99 2.67
CA CYS A 8 -9.41 2.64 1.28
C CYS A 8 -8.94 3.84 0.44
N ALA A 9 -7.84 3.69 -0.27
CA ALA A 9 -7.29 4.74 -1.13
C ALA A 9 -7.04 4.16 -2.52
N ARG A 10 -7.79 4.71 -3.50
CA ARG A 10 -7.51 4.98 -4.92
C ARG A 10 -8.83 4.92 -5.69
N VAL A 11 -9.44 6.08 -5.95
CA VAL A 11 -10.58 6.20 -6.86
C VAL A 11 -10.01 6.57 -8.23
N VAL A 12 -9.69 5.56 -9.04
CA VAL A 12 -9.45 5.77 -10.48
C VAL A 12 -10.82 5.74 -11.14
N PHE A 13 -11.16 6.81 -11.84
CA PHE A 13 -12.38 6.92 -12.65
C PHE A 13 -12.50 5.72 -13.59
N ASP A 14 -13.56 4.92 -13.42
CA ASP A 14 -13.96 3.88 -14.36
C ASP A 14 -15.48 3.92 -14.59
N PRO A 15 -16.00 3.78 -15.83
CA PRO A 15 -17.41 3.96 -16.14
C PRO A 15 -18.32 2.81 -15.69
N PHE A 16 -17.79 1.72 -15.08
CA PHE A 16 -18.51 0.46 -14.94
C PHE A 16 -19.06 0.13 -13.52
N GLY A 17 -19.27 1.10 -12.63
CA GLY A 17 -20.23 0.90 -11.51
C GLY A 17 -19.75 1.05 -10.06
N TRP A 18 -18.75 1.88 -9.77
CA TRP A 18 -18.24 2.10 -8.40
C TRP A 18 -18.99 3.14 -7.55
N LEU A 19 -19.95 3.88 -8.12
CA LEU A 19 -20.84 4.78 -7.35
C LEU A 19 -21.65 4.04 -6.27
N VAL A 20 -21.84 2.74 -6.43
CA VAL A 20 -22.59 1.89 -5.50
C VAL A 20 -21.75 1.48 -4.28
N VAL A 21 -20.41 1.50 -4.38
CA VAL A 21 -19.51 1.11 -3.29
C VAL A 21 -19.27 2.26 -2.32
N THR A 22 -19.23 3.51 -2.80
CA THR A 22 -19.03 4.69 -1.95
C THR A 22 -20.19 4.95 -0.98
N ASN A 23 -21.45 4.82 -1.43
CA ASN A 23 -22.62 4.96 -0.56
C ASN A 23 -22.67 3.85 0.52
N ARG A 24 -22.37 2.60 0.14
CA ARG A 24 -22.30 1.48 1.08
C ARG A 24 -21.14 1.62 2.08
N LEU A 25 -19.98 2.12 1.66
CA LEU A 25 -18.88 2.42 2.57
C LEU A 25 -19.25 3.55 3.54
N GLN A 26 -19.97 4.57 3.10
CA GLN A 26 -20.44 5.64 3.99
C GLN A 26 -21.45 5.11 5.03
N GLU A 27 -22.33 4.19 4.63
CA GLU A 27 -23.24 3.48 5.55
C GLU A 27 -22.50 2.58 6.54
N VAL A 28 -21.50 1.81 6.07
CA VAL A 28 -20.70 0.89 6.90
C VAL A 28 -19.74 1.63 7.84
N CYS A 29 -19.15 2.73 7.39
CA CYS A 29 -18.23 3.54 8.18
C CYS A 29 -18.95 4.48 9.15
N GLY A 30 -20.25 4.76 8.97
CA GLY A 30 -21.01 5.68 9.82
C GLY A 30 -20.27 7.01 10.05
N GLY A 31 -20.11 7.40 11.32
CA GLY A 31 -19.35 8.60 11.72
C GLY A 31 -17.86 8.36 12.03
N VAL A 32 -17.32 7.16 11.78
CA VAL A 32 -15.94 6.79 12.17
C VAL A 32 -14.97 6.72 10.98
N GLY A 33 -15.40 7.10 9.78
CA GLY A 33 -14.58 7.15 8.57
C GLY A 33 -14.94 8.29 7.64
N PHE A 34 -14.02 8.64 6.73
CA PHE A 34 -14.21 9.66 5.72
C PHE A 34 -14.19 9.03 4.33
N VAL A 35 -15.17 9.39 3.49
CA VAL A 35 -15.15 9.06 2.06
C VAL A 35 -14.72 10.30 1.31
N VAL A 36 -13.56 10.23 0.66
CA VAL A 36 -13.00 11.33 -0.14
C VAL A 36 -12.84 10.87 -1.59
N PRO A 37 -13.06 11.75 -2.58
CA PRO A 37 -12.92 11.37 -3.99
C PRO A 37 -11.47 11.09 -4.38
N TRP A 38 -10.51 11.68 -3.68
CA TRP A 38 -9.08 11.45 -3.90
C TRP A 38 -8.29 11.77 -2.64
N CYS A 39 -7.15 11.11 -2.47
CA CYS A 39 -6.17 11.45 -1.44
C CYS A 39 -4.75 11.16 -1.94
N ASP A 40 -3.77 11.79 -1.30
CA ASP A 40 -2.36 11.40 -1.44
C ASP A 40 -2.15 10.08 -0.69
N GLN A 41 -2.40 8.98 -1.40
CA GLN A 41 -2.44 7.63 -0.85
C GLN A 41 -1.19 7.29 -0.06
N LEU A 42 0.00 7.50 -0.64
CA LEU A 42 1.25 7.15 0.03
C LEU A 42 1.44 7.93 1.34
N ARG A 43 1.13 9.24 1.36
CA ARG A 43 1.19 10.03 2.59
C ARG A 43 0.20 9.53 3.64
N VAL A 44 -1.01 9.15 3.21
CA VAL A 44 -2.01 8.57 4.12
C VAL A 44 -1.51 7.24 4.68
N LEU A 45 -1.00 6.33 3.85
CA LEU A 45 -0.48 5.02 4.29
C LEU A 45 0.71 5.16 5.26
N CYS A 46 1.55 6.17 5.09
CA CYS A 46 2.66 6.45 6.01
C CYS A 46 2.21 7.09 7.34
N HIS A 47 0.94 7.45 7.50
CA HIS A 47 0.44 8.04 8.74
C HIS A 47 0.29 6.97 9.84
N SER A 48 0.76 7.26 11.06
CA SER A 48 0.78 6.29 12.17
C SER A 48 -0.59 5.77 12.62
N SER A 49 -1.67 6.46 12.24
CA SER A 49 -3.05 6.04 12.50
C SER A 49 -3.56 4.96 11.54
N VAL A 50 -2.84 4.65 10.46
CA VAL A 50 -3.24 3.62 9.50
C VAL A 50 -2.74 2.25 9.94
N GLY A 51 -3.68 1.33 10.13
CA GLY A 51 -3.38 -0.03 10.55
C GLY A 51 -3.32 -1.05 9.43
N GLY A 52 -3.97 -0.77 8.31
CA GLY A 52 -4.04 -1.64 7.14
C GLY A 52 -4.61 -0.90 5.94
N PHE A 53 -4.46 -1.51 4.78
CA PHE A 53 -4.86 -0.94 3.50
C PHE A 53 -5.71 -1.95 2.73
N TRP A 54 -6.97 -1.61 2.49
CA TRP A 54 -7.83 -2.41 1.63
C TRP A 54 -7.73 -1.96 0.18
N SER A 55 -7.37 -2.88 -0.71
CA SER A 55 -7.03 -2.57 -2.10
C SER A 55 -7.58 -3.61 -3.07
N HIS A 56 -7.86 -3.17 -4.30
CA HIS A 56 -8.22 -4.04 -5.43
C HIS A 56 -6.98 -4.71 -6.08
N TYR A 57 -5.85 -4.77 -5.38
CA TYR A 57 -4.62 -5.44 -5.82
C TYR A 57 -3.91 -4.81 -7.05
N GLY A 58 -4.02 -3.50 -7.26
CA GLY A 58 -3.17 -2.80 -8.23
C GLY A 58 -1.69 -2.77 -7.80
N TRP A 59 -0.75 -3.05 -8.72
CA TRP A 59 0.68 -3.15 -8.42
C TRP A 59 1.28 -1.90 -7.77
N ASN A 60 0.87 -0.70 -8.18
CA ASN A 60 1.33 0.54 -7.57
C ASN A 60 0.86 0.66 -6.11
N SER A 61 -0.42 0.38 -5.84
CA SER A 61 -0.96 0.39 -4.49
C SER A 61 -0.31 -0.68 -3.60
N ALA A 62 -0.02 -1.86 -4.15
CA ALA A 62 0.69 -2.91 -3.42
C ALA A 62 2.10 -2.44 -3.01
N LYS A 63 2.86 -1.83 -3.93
CA LYS A 63 4.18 -1.28 -3.62
C LYS A 63 4.12 -0.15 -2.58
N GLU A 64 3.13 0.74 -2.67
CA GLU A 64 2.94 1.80 -1.68
C GLU A 64 2.63 1.25 -0.28
N ALA A 65 1.85 0.15 -0.19
CA ALA A 65 1.60 -0.57 1.05
C ALA A 65 2.88 -1.16 1.66
N VAL A 66 3.67 -1.83 0.83
CA VAL A 66 4.97 -2.40 1.23
C VAL A 66 5.92 -1.30 1.69
N PHE A 67 5.97 -0.20 0.96
CA PHE A 67 6.80 0.95 1.31
C PHE A 67 6.42 1.55 2.67
N ALA A 68 5.12 1.67 2.97
CA ALA A 68 4.63 2.14 4.27
C ALA A 68 4.74 1.05 5.37
N GLY A 69 4.93 -0.22 4.99
CA GLY A 69 4.92 -1.36 5.89
C GLY A 69 3.57 -1.55 6.56
N VAL A 70 2.49 -1.43 5.77
CA VAL A 70 1.11 -1.65 6.21
C VAL A 70 0.57 -2.94 5.57
N PRO A 71 -0.19 -3.78 6.30
CA PRO A 71 -0.85 -4.94 5.73
C PRO A 71 -1.78 -4.57 4.57
N LEU A 72 -1.68 -5.31 3.46
CA LEU A 72 -2.57 -5.20 2.32
C LEU A 72 -3.68 -6.25 2.45
N LEU A 73 -4.94 -5.81 2.46
CA LEU A 73 -6.11 -6.67 2.37
C LEU A 73 -6.65 -6.58 0.93
N THR A 74 -7.09 -7.71 0.37
CA THR A 74 -7.61 -7.74 -1.02
C THR A 74 -9.14 -7.79 -1.04
N VAL A 75 -9.74 -7.28 -2.13
CA VAL A 75 -11.18 -7.40 -2.35
C VAL A 75 -11.52 -8.88 -2.56
N GLY A 76 -12.16 -9.49 -1.56
CA GLY A 76 -12.43 -10.94 -1.52
C GLY A 76 -12.10 -11.57 -0.17
N GLU A 77 -11.26 -10.90 0.63
CA GLU A 77 -10.99 -11.28 2.01
C GLU A 77 -12.01 -10.61 2.95
N GLU A 78 -12.37 -11.31 4.03
CA GLU A 78 -13.17 -10.74 5.10
C GLU A 78 -12.39 -9.65 5.85
N ILE A 79 -13.12 -8.75 6.53
CA ILE A 79 -12.48 -7.71 7.35
C ILE A 79 -11.71 -8.38 8.48
N VAL A 80 -10.38 -8.35 8.37
CA VAL A 80 -9.48 -8.90 9.39
C VAL A 80 -9.42 -7.95 10.58
N ASN A 81 -9.57 -8.49 11.79
CA ASN A 81 -9.34 -7.74 13.01
C ASN A 81 -7.84 -7.56 13.23
N LEU A 82 -7.34 -6.38 12.90
CA LEU A 82 -5.92 -6.10 13.06
C LEU A 82 -5.45 -6.13 14.52
N GLU A 83 -6.32 -6.06 15.52
CA GLU A 83 -5.92 -6.07 16.94
C GLU A 83 -5.72 -7.49 17.52
N ASP A 84 -6.18 -8.52 16.83
CA ASP A 84 -5.96 -9.91 17.24
C ASP A 84 -4.54 -10.40 16.89
N ASP A 85 -4.23 -11.64 17.26
CA ASP A 85 -2.88 -12.18 17.09
C ASP A 85 -2.53 -12.45 15.62
N GLU A 86 -3.52 -12.77 14.78
CA GLU A 86 -3.33 -12.90 13.34
C GLU A 86 -3.02 -11.53 12.71
N GLY A 87 -3.79 -10.50 13.07
CA GLY A 87 -3.59 -9.12 12.65
C GLY A 87 -2.26 -8.53 13.11
N LYS A 88 -1.80 -8.86 14.33
CA LYS A 88 -0.45 -8.49 14.81
C LYS A 88 0.65 -9.16 14.00
N GLU A 89 0.50 -10.44 13.68
CA GLU A 89 1.45 -11.17 12.86
C GLU A 89 1.48 -10.63 11.43
N MET A 90 0.34 -10.28 10.85
CA MET A 90 0.27 -9.60 9.54
C MET A 90 1.02 -8.27 9.54
N ARG A 91 0.86 -7.45 10.59
CA ARG A 91 1.64 -6.21 10.74
C ARG A 91 3.14 -6.47 10.83
N LYS A 92 3.54 -7.48 11.60
CA LYS A 92 4.94 -7.87 11.74
C LYS A 92 5.53 -8.25 10.38
N ARG A 93 4.85 -9.11 9.62
CA ARG A 93 5.26 -9.52 8.26
C ARG A 93 5.31 -8.34 7.28
N ALA A 94 4.36 -7.42 7.34
CA ALA A 94 4.38 -6.21 6.51
C ALA A 94 5.62 -5.34 6.81
N LYS A 95 6.02 -5.24 8.09
CA LYS A 95 7.26 -4.54 8.48
C LYS A 95 8.53 -5.26 8.07
N GLU A 96 8.56 -6.59 8.16
CA GLU A 96 9.69 -7.38 7.66
C GLU A 96 9.86 -7.20 6.14
N LEU A 97 8.75 -7.26 5.38
CA LEU A 97 8.78 -7.03 3.94
C LEU A 97 9.23 -5.60 3.60
N GLN A 98 8.76 -4.59 4.35
CA GLN A 98 9.24 -3.22 4.23
C GLN A 98 10.76 -3.14 4.39
N GLN A 99 11.32 -3.79 5.41
CA GLN A 99 12.75 -3.80 5.68
C GLN A 99 13.55 -4.50 4.56
N ILE A 100 13.04 -5.62 4.04
CA ILE A 100 13.68 -6.31 2.91
C ILE A 100 13.73 -5.40 1.69
N CYS A 101 12.62 -4.75 1.34
CA CYS A 101 12.57 -3.84 0.21
C CYS A 101 13.47 -2.61 0.43
N GLN A 102 13.55 -2.08 1.65
CA GLN A 102 14.50 -1.02 1.99
C GLN A 102 15.95 -1.48 1.84
N GLY A 103 16.27 -2.71 2.27
CA GLY A 103 17.59 -3.30 2.07
C GLY A 103 17.96 -3.55 0.60
N ALA A 104 16.97 -3.71 -0.28
CA ALA A 104 17.22 -3.85 -1.71
C ALA A 104 17.63 -2.54 -2.39
N ILE A 105 17.26 -1.38 -1.83
CA ILE A 105 17.45 -0.05 -2.45
C ILE A 105 18.60 0.78 -1.84
N VAL A 106 19.17 0.35 -0.72
CA VAL A 106 20.37 1.00 -0.14
C VAL A 106 21.59 0.78 -1.05
N ASP A 107 22.66 1.54 -0.81
CA ASP A 107 23.95 1.38 -1.51
C ASP A 107 24.41 -0.08 -1.46
N SER A 108 24.83 -0.64 -2.60
CA SER A 108 25.18 -2.07 -2.76
C SER A 108 24.00 -3.03 -2.59
N GLY A 109 22.77 -2.54 -2.48
CA GLY A 109 21.54 -3.33 -2.53
C GLY A 109 21.30 -3.91 -3.91
N SER A 110 20.47 -4.96 -3.98
CA SER A 110 20.23 -5.68 -5.24
C SER A 110 19.56 -4.80 -6.31
N SER A 111 18.63 -3.92 -5.92
CA SER A 111 17.97 -3.01 -6.85
C SER A 111 18.89 -1.89 -7.29
N GLU A 112 19.74 -1.36 -6.38
CA GLU A 112 20.77 -0.37 -6.73
C GLU A 112 21.77 -0.97 -7.72
N THR A 113 22.30 -2.17 -7.43
CA THR A 113 23.22 -2.89 -8.32
C THR A 113 22.63 -3.13 -9.70
N ASN A 114 21.36 -3.57 -9.76
CA ASN A 114 20.67 -3.82 -11.02
C ASN A 114 20.50 -2.52 -11.83
N ILE A 115 20.09 -1.42 -11.19
CA ILE A 115 19.92 -0.13 -11.86
C ILE A 115 21.26 0.41 -12.34
N THR A 116 22.31 0.35 -11.51
CA THR A 116 23.66 0.78 -11.87
C THR A 116 24.23 -0.02 -13.04
N THR A 117 24.01 -1.35 -13.05
CA THR A 117 24.43 -2.21 -14.17
C THR A 117 23.65 -1.89 -15.45
N PHE A 118 22.34 -1.67 -15.35
CA PHE A 118 21.50 -1.27 -16.48
C PHE A 118 21.93 0.06 -17.11
N ILE A 119 22.19 1.09 -16.28
CA ILE A 119 22.66 2.41 -16.75
C ILE A 119 24.00 2.30 -17.47
N LYS A 120 24.93 1.49 -16.93
CA LYS A 120 26.23 1.22 -17.57
C LYS A 120 26.06 0.59 -18.94
N GLY A 121 25.15 -0.38 -19.09
CA GLY A 121 24.84 -1.00 -20.38
C GLY A 121 24.38 0.03 -21.42
N ILE A 122 23.40 0.87 -21.07
CA ILE A 122 22.90 1.92 -21.98
C ILE A 122 24.00 2.92 -22.37
N SER A 123 24.92 3.23 -21.45
CA SER A 123 25.98 4.20 -21.69
C SER A 123 27.05 3.70 -22.65
N GLN A 124 27.24 2.38 -22.74
CA GLN A 124 28.24 1.75 -23.62
C GLN A 124 27.74 1.60 -25.06
N ASP A 125 26.42 1.54 -25.27
CA ASP A 125 25.78 1.42 -26.60
C ASP A 125 25.74 2.75 -27.39
N GLN A 126 26.37 3.82 -26.89
CA GLN A 126 26.38 5.16 -27.52
C GLN A 126 27.75 5.57 -28.09
N GLU A 127 28.76 4.70 -28.01
CA GLU A 127 30.14 4.97 -28.51
C GLU A 127 30.47 4.33 -29.88
N ASP A 128 29.49 3.73 -30.57
CA ASP A 128 29.62 3.18 -31.94
C ASP A 128 28.89 4.03 -33.01
#